data_AF-A0A7Z9IS15-F1
#
_entry.id   AF-A0A7Z9IS15-F1
#
_cell.length_a   1.000
_cell.length_b   1.000
_cell.length_c   1.000
_cell.angle_alpha   90.00
_cell.angle_beta   90.00
_cell.angle_gamma   90.00
#
_symmetry.space_group_name_H-M   'P 1'
#
loop_
_entity.id
_entity.type
_entity.pdbx_description
1 polymer ?
#
loop_
_entity_poly.entity_id
_entity_poly.type
_entity_poly.pdbx_seq_one_letter_code
_entity_poly.pdbx_strand_id
1 'polypeptide(L)'
;MIFDLWFLSLFYGELRLGMSLIFALITVSIGGYLARYFEWLVFSLEQKDGYWEQLILEYYRQEYKDGLGPNSVHKMVKSMVPEWWVELMPAVIQKEVRSAMEKIKNEADNFAQRRAAKFS
;
A
#
# COMPACT_ATOMS: atom_id res chain seq x y z
N MET A 1 -24.19 -12.94 7.03
CA MET A 1 -25.38 -12.05 7.05
C MET A 1 -26.03 -11.93 5.66
N ILE A 2 -25.37 -11.37 4.63
CA ILE A 2 -25.98 -11.23 3.28
C ILE A 2 -26.22 -12.60 2.60
N PHE A 3 -25.31 -13.56 2.80
CA PHE A 3 -25.44 -14.93 2.30
C PHE A 3 -26.60 -15.67 2.98
N ASP A 4 -26.75 -15.51 4.29
CA ASP A 4 -27.85 -16.13 5.06
C ASP A 4 -29.21 -15.55 4.64
N LEU A 5 -29.28 -14.24 4.42
CA LEU A 5 -30.48 -13.56 3.92
C LEU A 5 -30.82 -13.97 2.48
N TRP A 6 -29.82 -14.11 1.61
CA TRP A 6 -30.01 -14.65 0.26
C TRP A 6 -30.50 -16.10 0.30
N PHE A 7 -29.89 -16.95 1.13
CA PHE A 7 -30.27 -18.35 1.28
C PHE A 7 -31.71 -18.50 1.81
N LEU A 8 -32.09 -17.74 2.83
CA LEU A 8 -33.46 -17.71 3.35
C LEU A 8 -34.47 -17.21 2.31
N SER A 9 -34.06 -16.27 1.45
CA SER A 9 -34.92 -15.77 0.36
C SER A 9 -35.27 -16.82 -0.68
N LEU A 10 -34.48 -17.90 -0.83
CA LEU A 10 -34.77 -18.99 -1.77
C LEU A 10 -36.10 -19.70 -1.47
N PHE A 11 -36.55 -19.65 -0.22
CA PHE A 11 -37.81 -20.23 0.25
C PHE A 11 -39.02 -19.29 0.09
N TYR A 12 -38.82 -18.04 -0.32
CA TYR A 12 -39.88 -17.05 -0.53
C TYR A 12 -39.86 -16.54 -1.98
N GLY A 13 -40.84 -16.98 -2.78
CA GLY A 13 -40.88 -16.76 -4.24
C GLY A 13 -40.73 -15.30 -4.69
N GLU A 14 -41.38 -14.36 -4.00
CA GLU A 14 -41.30 -12.93 -4.32
C GLU A 14 -39.96 -12.29 -3.91
N LEU A 15 -39.35 -12.78 -2.83
CA LEU A 15 -38.10 -12.25 -2.29
C LEU A 15 -36.85 -12.80 -3.01
N ARG A 16 -36.96 -14.03 -3.54
CA ARG A 16 -35.88 -14.77 -4.19
C ARG A 16 -35.20 -13.98 -5.30
N LEU A 17 -35.98 -13.33 -6.17
CA LEU A 17 -35.47 -12.67 -7.36
C LEU A 17 -34.70 -11.39 -7.01
N GLY A 18 -35.26 -10.56 -6.13
CA GLY A 18 -34.61 -9.33 -5.65
C GLY A 18 -33.33 -9.60 -4.86
N MET A 19 -33.35 -10.58 -3.96
CA MET A 19 -32.17 -10.95 -3.18
C MET A 19 -31.09 -11.63 -4.03
N SER A 20 -31.47 -12.40 -5.05
CA SER A 20 -30.50 -13.00 -5.98
C SER A 20 -29.81 -11.95 -6.85
N LEU A 21 -30.54 -10.91 -7.29
CA LEU A 21 -29.95 -9.78 -8.00
C LEU A 21 -28.97 -9.00 -7.12
N ILE A 22 -29.36 -8.69 -5.87
CA ILE A 22 -28.50 -7.98 -4.92
C ILE A 22 -27.25 -8.81 -4.61
N PHE A 23 -27.41 -10.12 -4.35
CA PHE A 23 -26.30 -11.01 -4.09
C PHE A 23 -25.35 -11.10 -5.29
N ALA A 24 -25.87 -11.30 -6.50
CA ALA A 24 -25.06 -11.33 -7.72
C ALA A 24 -24.31 -10.01 -7.95
N LEU A 25 -24.97 -8.86 -7.72
CA LEU A 25 -24.34 -7.53 -7.87
C LEU A 25 -23.19 -7.33 -6.88
N ILE A 26 -23.39 -7.76 -5.63
CA ILE A 26 -22.37 -7.71 -4.58
C ILE A 26 -21.21 -8.67 -4.93
N THR A 27 -21.50 -9.91 -5.32
CA THR A 27 -20.47 -10.91 -5.66
C THR A 27 -19.69 -10.52 -6.91
N VAL A 28 -20.32 -9.94 -7.93
CA VAL A 28 -19.63 -9.47 -9.14
C VAL A 28 -18.77 -8.24 -8.83
N SER A 29 -19.28 -7.30 -8.03
CA SER A 29 -18.53 -6.10 -7.65
C SER A 29 -17.34 -6.42 -6.74
N ILE A 30 -17.56 -7.26 -5.73
CA ILE A 30 -16.49 -7.74 -4.83
C ILE A 30 -15.53 -8.63 -5.62
N GLY A 31 -16.02 -9.51 -6.49
CA GLY A 31 -15.21 -10.37 -7.34
C GLY A 31 -14.33 -9.59 -8.29
N GLY A 32 -14.83 -8.50 -8.88
CA GLY A 32 -14.04 -7.60 -9.72
C GLY A 32 -12.97 -6.84 -8.93
N TYR A 33 -13.29 -6.41 -7.71
CA TYR A 33 -12.30 -5.80 -6.81
C TYR A 33 -11.23 -6.81 -6.37
N LEU A 34 -11.64 -8.04 -6.01
CA LEU A 34 -10.73 -9.13 -5.66
C LEU A 34 -9.85 -9.50 -6.86
N ALA A 35 -10.39 -9.57 -8.07
CA ALA A 35 -9.64 -9.89 -9.28
C ALA A 35 -8.57 -8.83 -9.56
N ARG A 36 -8.91 -7.54 -9.43
CA ARG A 36 -7.92 -6.45 -9.52
C ARG A 36 -6.87 -6.50 -8.41
N TYR A 37 -7.27 -6.87 -7.20
CA TYR A 37 -6.33 -7.06 -6.10
C TYR A 37 -5.37 -8.22 -6.38
N PHE A 38 -5.87 -9.35 -6.87
CA PHE A 38 -5.07 -10.50 -7.28
C PHE A 38 -4.16 -10.18 -8.46
N GLU A 39 -4.64 -9.43 -9.44
CA GLU A 39 -3.84 -8.95 -10.57
C GLU A 39 -2.68 -8.08 -10.09
N TRP A 40 -2.96 -7.11 -9.20
CA TRP A 40 -1.92 -6.31 -8.54
C TRP A 40 -0.96 -7.16 -7.71
N LEU A 41 -1.46 -8.17 -7.00
CA LEU A 41 -0.66 -9.07 -6.19
C LEU A 41 0.27 -9.91 -7.06
N VAL A 42 -0.21 -10.43 -8.19
CA VAL A 42 0.58 -11.15 -9.20
C VAL A 42 1.65 -10.24 -9.82
N PHE A 43 1.27 -9.02 -10.24
CA PHE A 43 2.24 -8.05 -10.77
C PHE A 43 3.31 -7.65 -9.75
N SER A 44 2.94 -7.58 -8.47
CA SER A 44 3.86 -7.27 -7.38
C SER A 44 4.83 -8.43 -7.08
N LEU A 45 4.44 -9.68 -7.39
CA LEU A 45 5.28 -10.87 -7.26
C LEU A 45 6.26 -11.05 -8.43
N GLU A 46 5.98 -10.47 -9.60
CA GLU A 46 6.89 -10.50 -10.76
C GLU A 46 8.07 -9.52 -10.66
N GLN A 47 8.02 -8.60 -9.69
CA GLN A 47 9.10 -7.65 -9.41
C GLN A 47 10.30 -8.38 -8.79
N LYS A 48 11.53 -8.00 -9.18
CA LYS A 48 12.75 -8.53 -8.56
C LYS A 48 12.80 -8.11 -7.09
N ASP A 49 13.25 -9.02 -6.23
CA ASP A 49 13.55 -8.71 -4.82
C ASP A 49 14.39 -7.43 -4.70
N GLY A 50 13.96 -6.53 -3.81
CA GLY A 50 14.61 -5.24 -3.55
C GLY A 50 14.17 -4.11 -4.48
N TYR A 51 13.28 -4.34 -5.44
CA TYR A 51 12.80 -3.31 -6.36
C TYR A 51 12.18 -2.12 -5.62
N TRP A 52 11.28 -2.38 -4.67
CA TRP A 52 10.56 -1.31 -3.97
C TRP A 52 11.49 -0.51 -3.08
N GLU A 53 12.40 -1.22 -2.42
CA GLU A 53 13.42 -0.58 -1.61
C GLU A 53 14.30 0.35 -2.46
N GLN A 54 14.76 -0.13 -3.62
CA GLN A 54 15.59 0.66 -4.53
C GLN A 54 14.83 1.87 -5.08
N LEU A 55 13.59 1.69 -5.52
CA LEU A 55 12.76 2.74 -6.07
C LEU A 55 12.56 3.89 -5.06
N ILE A 56 12.21 3.55 -3.82
CA ILE A 56 11.96 4.54 -2.76
C ILE A 56 13.25 5.30 -2.40
N LEU A 57 14.38 4.59 -2.31
CA LEU A 57 15.68 5.22 -2.00
C LEU A 57 16.18 6.10 -3.14
N GLU A 58 15.97 5.70 -4.39
CA GLU A 58 16.37 6.47 -5.56
C GLU A 58 15.54 7.75 -5.68
N TYR A 59 14.23 7.67 -5.47
CA TYR A 59 13.35 8.82 -5.40
C TYR A 59 13.76 9.80 -4.29
N TYR A 60 14.00 9.29 -3.08
CA TYR A 60 14.49 10.10 -1.95
C TYR A 60 15.78 10.85 -2.30
N ARG A 61 16.73 10.19 -2.96
CA ARG A 61 18.03 10.79 -3.35
C ARG A 61 17.89 11.80 -4.48
N GLN A 62 16.98 11.60 -5.43
CA GLN A 62 16.72 12.56 -6.49
C GLN A 62 16.11 13.84 -5.91
N GLU A 63 15.04 13.73 -5.12
CA GLU A 63 14.39 14.88 -4.51
C GLU A 63 15.33 15.64 -3.56
N TYR A 64 16.21 14.91 -2.86
CA TYR A 64 17.29 15.52 -2.08
C TYR A 64 18.27 16.33 -2.95
N LYS A 65 18.66 15.81 -4.14
CA LYS A 65 19.53 16.51 -5.09
C LYS A 65 18.85 17.73 -5.70
N ASP A 66 17.54 17.70 -5.85
CA ASP A 66 16.74 18.80 -6.40
C ASP A 66 16.52 19.96 -5.40
N GLY A 67 17.16 19.88 -4.23
CA GLY A 67 17.31 20.99 -3.29
C GLY A 67 16.39 20.91 -2.07
N LEU A 68 15.57 19.86 -1.94
CA LEU A 68 14.79 19.62 -0.74
C LEU A 68 15.68 19.07 0.38
N GLY A 69 15.53 19.63 1.59
CA GLY A 69 16.25 19.15 2.76
C GLY A 69 15.87 17.71 3.14
N PRO A 70 16.78 16.91 3.70
CA PRO A 70 16.58 15.47 3.87
C PRO A 70 15.41 15.11 4.81
N ASN A 71 15.11 15.98 5.79
CA ASN A 71 13.93 15.85 6.65
C ASN A 71 12.62 16.15 5.91
N SER A 72 12.64 17.10 4.97
CA SER A 72 11.46 17.45 4.16
C SER A 72 11.12 16.32 3.20
N VAL A 73 12.13 15.77 2.53
CA VAL A 73 11.95 14.62 1.63
C VAL A 73 11.50 13.39 2.42
N HIS A 74 12.04 13.12 3.61
CA HIS A 74 11.56 12.02 4.46
C HIS A 74 10.06 12.15 4.81
N LYS A 75 9.61 13.34 5.20
CA LYS A 75 8.19 13.59 5.47
C LYS A 75 7.32 13.41 4.23
N MET A 76 7.83 13.84 3.07
CA MET A 76 7.13 13.68 1.80
C MET A 76 6.98 12.21 1.42
N VAL A 77 8.07 11.43 1.43
CA VAL A 77 8.03 9.99 1.15
C VAL A 77 7.09 9.26 2.13
N LYS A 78 7.15 9.61 3.42
CA LYS A 78 6.22 9.05 4.43
C LYS A 78 4.76 9.39 4.15
N SER A 79 4.46 10.54 3.55
CA SER A 79 3.09 10.90 3.17
C SER A 79 2.60 10.17 1.91
N MET A 80 3.51 9.84 1.01
CA MET A 80 3.22 9.09 -0.23
C MET A 80 3.03 7.60 0.02
N VAL A 81 3.69 7.06 1.05
CA VAL A 81 3.65 5.65 1.43
C VAL A 81 3.07 5.51 2.85
N PRO A 82 1.74 5.64 3.01
CA PRO A 82 1.10 5.54 4.32
C PRO A 82 1.06 4.08 4.82
N GLU A 83 1.10 3.89 6.15
CA GLU A 83 1.21 2.55 6.75
C GLU A 83 0.06 1.62 6.37
N TRP A 84 -1.17 2.13 6.28
CA TRP A 84 -2.33 1.35 5.85
C TRP A 84 -2.17 0.79 4.44
N TRP A 85 -1.45 1.51 3.54
CA TRP A 85 -1.18 1.04 2.19
C TRP A 85 -0.12 -0.06 2.22
N VAL A 86 0.90 0.07 3.07
CA VAL A 86 1.93 -0.95 3.28
C VAL A 86 1.31 -2.24 3.80
N GLU A 87 0.39 -2.17 4.77
CA GLU A 87 -0.29 -3.33 5.35
C GLU A 87 -1.09 -4.17 4.34
N LEU A 88 -1.52 -3.56 3.22
CA LEU A 88 -2.25 -4.25 2.14
C LEU A 88 -1.33 -5.02 1.18
N MET A 89 -0.02 -4.78 1.24
CA MET A 89 0.97 -5.37 0.34
C MET A 89 1.42 -6.76 0.81
N PRO A 90 1.95 -7.62 -0.08
CA PRO A 90 2.63 -8.84 0.31
C PRO A 90 3.75 -8.62 1.33
N ALA A 91 3.98 -9.57 2.23
CA ALA A 91 4.95 -9.47 3.32
C ALA A 91 6.39 -9.13 2.87
N VAL A 92 6.79 -9.60 1.68
CA VAL A 92 8.10 -9.27 1.07
C VAL A 92 8.21 -7.77 0.81
N ILE A 93 7.18 -7.19 0.18
CA ILE A 93 7.13 -5.75 -0.14
C ILE A 93 6.99 -4.91 1.13
N GLN A 94 6.21 -5.37 2.11
CA GLN A 94 6.15 -4.73 3.42
C GLN A 94 7.54 -4.58 4.04
N LYS A 95 8.35 -5.64 3.98
CA LYS A 95 9.71 -5.65 4.51
C LYS A 95 10.63 -4.70 3.75
N GLU A 96 10.56 -4.69 2.43
CA GLU A 96 11.35 -3.78 1.59
C GLU A 96 11.02 -2.31 1.84
N VAL A 97 9.73 -1.96 1.82
CA VAL A 97 9.26 -0.60 2.07
C VAL A 97 9.67 -0.12 3.46
N ARG A 98 9.49 -0.96 4.50
CA ARG A 98 9.92 -0.63 5.87
C ARG A 98 11.44 -0.46 5.96
N SER A 99 12.22 -1.30 5.28
CA SER A 99 13.68 -1.17 5.23
C SER A 99 14.11 0.14 4.57
N ALA A 100 13.48 0.52 3.45
CA ALA A 100 13.74 1.79 2.77
C ALA A 100 13.45 2.98 3.69
N MET A 101 12.30 2.96 4.38
CA MET A 101 11.90 4.04 5.29
C MET A 101 12.85 4.18 6.48
N GLU A 102 13.36 3.08 7.01
CA GLU A 102 14.36 3.08 8.09
C GLU A 102 15.70 3.64 7.62
N LYS A 103 16.17 3.25 6.42
CA LYS A 103 17.38 3.81 5.80
C LYS A 103 17.28 5.31 5.58
N ILE A 104 16.15 5.78 5.05
CA ILE A 104 15.90 7.22 4.84
C ILE A 104 15.94 7.98 6.17
N LYS A 105 15.28 7.45 7.20
CA LYS A 105 15.26 8.09 8.52
C LYS A 105 16.68 8.23 9.09
N ASN A 106 17.48 7.16 9.03
CA ASN A 106 18.86 7.18 9.50
C ASN A 106 19.72 8.19 8.73
N GLU A 107 19.54 8.31 7.42
CA GLU A 107 20.26 9.27 6.58
C GLU A 107 19.87 10.72 6.93
N ALA A 108 18.58 10.98 7.13
CA ALA A 108 18.06 12.28 7.53
C ALA A 108 18.53 12.69 8.95
N ASP A 109 18.50 11.77 9.91
CA ASP A 109 18.97 11.98 11.28
C ASP A 109 20.48 12.24 11.32
N ASN A 110 21.27 11.46 10.57
CA ASN A 110 22.72 11.68 10.44
C ASN A 110 23.04 13.07 9.85
N PHE A 111 22.27 13.51 8.86
CA PHE A 111 22.44 14.85 8.31
C PHE A 111 22.11 15.94 9.34
N ALA A 112 21.02 15.77 10.10
CA ALA A 112 20.64 16.70 11.16
C ALA A 112 21.73 16.79 12.25
N GLN A 113 22.28 15.65 12.67
CA GLN A 113 23.38 15.60 13.64
C GLN A 113 24.66 16.28 13.12
N ARG A 114 25.07 16.00 11.87
CA ARG A 114 26.23 16.67 11.26
C ARG A 114 26.05 18.18 11.15
N ARG A 115 24.83 18.64 10.85
CA ARG A 115 24.50 20.06 10.81
C ARG A 115 24.63 20.67 12.21
N ALA A 116 24.03 20.06 13.23
CA ALA A 116 24.14 20.52 14.61
C ALA A 116 25.60 20.61 15.07
N ALA A 117 26.43 19.61 14.77
CA ALA A 117 27.85 19.60 15.12
C ALA A 117 28.68 20.67 14.38
N LYS A 118 28.26 21.09 13.18
CA LYS A 118 28.95 22.11 12.38
C LYS A 118 28.62 23.55 12.80
N PHE A 119 27.48 23.75 13.47
CA PHE A 119 27.01 25.05 13.95
C PHE A 119 27.00 25.15 15.49
N SER A 120 27.60 24.16 16.16
CA SER A 120 27.97 24.15 17.58
C SER A 120 29.35 24.76 17.77
#